data_AF-A0A968MTR3-F1
#
_entry.id   AF-A0A968MTR3-F1
#
_cell.length_a   1.000
_cell.length_b   1.000
_cell.length_c   1.000
_cell.angle_alpha   90.00
_cell.angle_beta   90.00
_cell.angle_gamma   90.00
#
_symmetry.space_group_name_H-M   'P 1'
#
loop_
_entity.id
_entity.type
_entity.pdbx_description
1 polymer ?
#
loop_
_entity_poly.entity_id
_entity_poly.type
_entity_poly.pdbx_seq_one_letter_code
_entity_poly.pdbx_strand_id
1 'polypeptide(L)'
;MEFISERKFKYPDKNQEKIVASRVSGFKDPSFTLLATQLQSFSFYSDFFVLFDKYYLNPISPGSQSRYSYLLEDTFLTETFDTLFVITFKPLQGKNFDGLKGTLYINSTDYAIQNVIAEAYTQNETFSIKIQQRYERINNSKWFPTQLNTQISFKKPF
;
A
#
# COMPACT_ATOMS: atom_id res chain seq x y z
N MET A 1 15.60 6.53 4.79
CA MET A 1 16.01 6.37 3.39
C MET A 1 14.93 7.02 2.56
N GLU A 2 15.30 7.88 1.63
CA GLU A 2 14.36 8.65 0.80
C GLU A 2 14.67 8.41 -0.67
N PHE A 3 13.63 8.25 -1.49
CA PHE A 3 13.75 8.05 -2.94
C PHE A 3 12.83 9.03 -3.68
N ILE A 4 13.34 9.56 -4.79
CA ILE A 4 12.57 10.32 -5.75
C ILE A 4 12.66 9.56 -7.08
N SER A 5 11.52 9.24 -7.66
CA SER A 5 11.44 8.46 -8.90
C SER A 5 10.45 9.06 -9.91
N GLU A 6 10.73 8.83 -11.17
CA GLU A 6 9.82 9.06 -12.29
C GLU A 6 9.12 7.74 -12.65
N ARG A 7 7.79 7.75 -12.71
CA ARG A 7 7.01 6.56 -13.04
C ARG A 7 6.22 6.75 -14.33
N LYS A 8 6.31 5.75 -15.21
CA LYS A 8 5.59 5.65 -16.47
C LYS A 8 4.76 4.37 -16.46
N PHE A 9 3.47 4.49 -16.73
CA PHE A 9 2.56 3.34 -16.79
C PHE A 9 1.94 3.22 -18.18
N LYS A 10 1.92 1.99 -18.70
CA LYS A 10 1.25 1.61 -19.94
C LYS A 10 0.40 0.37 -19.69
N TYR A 11 -0.88 0.45 -20.05
CA TYR A 11 -1.82 -0.66 -19.96
C TYR A 11 -1.34 -1.91 -20.75
N PRO A 12 -1.62 -3.15 -20.30
CA PRO A 12 -2.39 -3.51 -19.10
C PRO A 12 -1.61 -3.46 -17.78
N ASP A 13 -0.31 -3.80 -17.78
CA ASP A 13 0.49 -3.95 -16.56
C ASP A 13 1.92 -3.40 -16.67
N LYS A 14 2.24 -2.71 -17.76
CA LYS A 14 3.62 -2.25 -18.01
C LYS A 14 3.91 -1.01 -17.19
N ASN A 15 4.53 -1.21 -16.05
CA ASN A 15 4.99 -0.15 -15.18
C ASN A 15 6.51 -0.01 -15.27
N GLN A 16 6.99 1.17 -15.61
CA GLN A 16 8.41 1.50 -15.63
C GLN A 16 8.67 2.61 -14.63
N GLU A 17 9.61 2.39 -13.72
CA GLU A 17 10.01 3.38 -12.75
C GLU A 17 11.52 3.64 -12.84
N LYS A 18 11.90 4.91 -12.88
CA LYS A 18 13.29 5.37 -12.97
C LYS A 18 13.61 6.18 -11.72
N ILE A 19 14.57 5.72 -10.92
CA ILE A 19 15.03 6.46 -9.75
C ILE A 19 15.84 7.68 -10.22
N VAL A 20 15.43 8.87 -9.80
CA VAL A 20 16.10 10.13 -10.13
C VAL A 20 17.07 10.52 -9.01
N ALA A 21 16.70 10.27 -7.76
CA ALA A 21 17.56 10.51 -6.61
C ALA A 21 17.26 9.53 -5.48
N SER A 22 18.29 9.21 -4.69
CA SER A 22 18.16 8.39 -3.48
C SER A 22 19.08 8.91 -2.39
N ARG A 23 18.58 9.05 -1.15
CA ARG A 23 19.38 9.39 0.03
C ARG A 23 19.26 8.30 1.09
N VAL A 24 20.39 7.69 1.41
CA VAL A 24 20.51 6.71 2.50
C VAL A 24 21.48 7.27 3.54
N SER A 25 21.04 7.41 4.78
CA SER A 25 21.92 7.83 5.87
C SER A 25 22.19 6.63 6.79
N GLY A 26 23.45 6.37 7.10
CA GLY A 26 23.87 5.48 8.19
C GLY A 26 24.23 4.02 7.83
N PHE A 27 23.70 3.40 6.77
CA PHE A 27 23.97 1.97 6.50
C PHE A 27 24.01 1.62 5.00
N LYS A 28 25.00 0.80 4.59
CA LYS A 28 25.26 0.31 3.22
C LYS A 28 25.05 -1.22 3.09
N ASP A 29 24.15 -1.81 3.87
CA ASP A 29 23.90 -3.25 3.79
C ASP A 29 23.13 -3.61 2.49
N PRO A 30 23.58 -4.60 1.69
CA PRO A 30 22.89 -5.06 0.48
C PRO A 30 21.42 -5.45 0.66
N SER A 31 21.05 -5.92 1.85
CA SER A 31 19.66 -6.25 2.19
C SER A 31 18.72 -5.04 2.09
N PHE A 32 19.21 -3.83 2.38
CA PHE A 32 18.44 -2.59 2.21
C PHE A 32 18.24 -2.21 0.73
N THR A 33 19.17 -2.59 -0.16
CA THR A 33 19.02 -2.37 -1.59
C THR A 33 17.92 -3.27 -2.17
N LEU A 34 17.86 -4.54 -1.76
CA LEU A 34 16.78 -5.44 -2.15
C LEU A 34 15.41 -4.95 -1.63
N LEU A 35 15.35 -4.56 -0.36
CA LEU A 35 14.17 -3.94 0.25
C LEU A 35 13.71 -2.71 -0.54
N ALA A 36 14.64 -1.83 -0.93
CA ALA A 36 14.35 -0.64 -1.72
C ALA A 36 13.72 -0.99 -3.08
N THR A 37 14.24 -1.99 -3.79
CA THR A 37 13.66 -2.44 -5.07
C THR A 37 12.26 -3.04 -4.92
N GLN A 38 12.01 -3.78 -3.84
CA GLN A 38 10.69 -4.36 -3.55
C GLN A 38 9.65 -3.26 -3.27
N LEU A 39 10.01 -2.27 -2.43
CA LEU A 39 9.15 -1.14 -2.09
C LEU A 39 8.82 -0.24 -3.29
N GLN A 40 9.76 -0.11 -4.23
CA GLN A 40 9.60 0.71 -5.43
C GLN A 40 8.47 0.20 -6.35
N SER A 41 8.36 -1.12 -6.52
CA SER A 41 7.40 -1.71 -7.46
C SER A 41 5.95 -1.83 -6.95
N PHE A 42 5.70 -1.49 -5.69
CA PHE A 42 4.47 -1.91 -5.00
C PHE A 42 3.25 -1.04 -5.33
N SER A 43 2.20 -1.68 -5.87
CA SER A 43 0.84 -1.12 -5.98
C SER A 43 -0.09 -1.83 -5.02
N PHE A 44 -0.94 -1.07 -4.32
CA PHE A 44 -1.99 -1.64 -3.48
C PHE A 44 -3.06 -2.42 -4.27
N TYR A 45 -3.03 -2.43 -5.61
CA TYR A 45 -3.89 -3.30 -6.42
C TYR A 45 -3.32 -4.71 -6.65
N SER A 46 -2.11 -5.00 -6.16
CA SER A 46 -1.54 -6.35 -6.24
C SER A 46 -2.14 -7.27 -5.17
N ASP A 47 -2.39 -8.52 -5.52
CA ASP A 47 -3.00 -9.52 -4.62
C ASP A 47 -2.15 -9.80 -3.37
N PHE A 48 -0.83 -9.75 -3.53
CA PHE A 48 0.12 -10.00 -2.45
C PHE A 48 1.16 -8.89 -2.39
N PHE A 49 1.57 -8.58 -1.17
CA PHE A 49 2.73 -7.76 -0.89
C PHE A 49 3.83 -8.64 -0.31
N VAL A 50 5.04 -8.55 -0.88
CA VAL A 50 6.21 -9.32 -0.41
C VAL A 50 7.14 -8.39 0.36
N LEU A 51 7.44 -8.74 1.61
CA LEU A 51 8.47 -8.06 2.40
C LEU A 51 9.22 -9.07 3.26
N PHE A 52 10.55 -9.05 3.19
CA PHE A 52 11.42 -9.99 3.91
C PHE A 52 10.97 -11.45 3.73
N ASP A 53 10.70 -11.83 2.49
CA ASP A 53 10.22 -13.17 2.09
C ASP A 53 8.88 -13.62 2.70
N LYS A 54 8.13 -12.70 3.32
CA LYS A 54 6.75 -12.93 3.76
C LYS A 54 5.75 -12.35 2.76
N TYR A 55 4.69 -13.12 2.51
CA TYR A 55 3.59 -12.75 1.62
C TYR A 55 2.41 -12.28 2.45
N TYR A 56 2.10 -11.00 2.34
CA TYR A 56 0.93 -10.40 2.95
C TYR A 56 -0.22 -10.40 1.94
N LEU A 57 -1.31 -11.09 2.26
CA LEU A 57 -2.52 -11.09 1.43
C LEU A 57 -3.17 -9.71 1.48
N ASN A 58 -3.44 -9.10 0.34
CA ASN A 58 -4.04 -7.77 0.29
C ASN A 58 -5.56 -7.83 0.54
N PRO A 59 -6.14 -6.94 1.37
CA PRO A 59 -7.58 -6.87 1.61
C PRO A 59 -8.42 -6.60 0.37
N ILE A 60 -7.88 -6.11 -0.76
CA ILE A 60 -8.69 -5.91 -1.97
C ILE A 60 -8.52 -7.01 -3.03
N SER A 61 -7.78 -8.07 -2.72
CA SER A 61 -7.57 -9.19 -3.64
C SER A 61 -8.85 -10.00 -3.86
N PRO A 62 -9.00 -10.71 -5.00
CA PRO A 62 -10.08 -11.65 -5.19
C PRO A 62 -10.19 -12.67 -4.04
N GLY A 63 -11.40 -12.86 -3.51
CA GLY A 63 -11.67 -13.80 -2.41
C GLY A 63 -11.29 -13.30 -1.01
N SER A 64 -10.77 -12.07 -0.88
CA SER A 64 -10.45 -11.44 0.41
C SER A 64 -11.69 -11.23 1.29
N GLN A 65 -12.88 -11.11 0.69
CA GLN A 65 -14.14 -10.88 1.42
C GLN A 65 -14.45 -11.95 2.48
N SER A 66 -13.98 -13.19 2.26
CA SER A 66 -14.14 -14.31 3.20
C SER A 66 -13.04 -14.42 4.27
N ARG A 67 -12.02 -13.55 4.17
CA ARG A 67 -10.79 -13.56 4.96
C ARG A 67 -10.63 -12.31 5.81
N TYR A 68 -11.27 -11.22 5.41
CA TYR A 68 -11.22 -9.91 6.04
C TYR A 68 -12.60 -9.47 6.50
N SER A 69 -12.63 -8.71 7.60
CA SER A 69 -13.76 -7.91 8.04
C SER A 69 -13.60 -6.51 7.47
N TYR A 70 -14.68 -5.94 6.97
CA TYR A 70 -14.76 -4.57 6.45
C TYR A 70 -15.87 -3.83 7.17
N LEU A 71 -15.60 -2.61 7.62
CA LEU A 71 -16.58 -1.74 8.25
C LEU A 71 -16.57 -0.40 7.55
N LEU A 72 -17.72 0.01 7.02
CA LEU A 72 -17.91 1.37 6.51
C LEU A 72 -18.07 2.31 7.71
N GLU A 73 -17.06 3.12 7.95
CA GLU A 73 -17.02 4.07 9.07
C GLU A 73 -17.75 5.36 8.73
N ASP A 74 -17.53 5.87 7.51
CA ASP A 74 -18.04 7.18 7.10
C ASP A 74 -18.22 7.26 5.57
N THR A 75 -18.96 8.27 5.13
CA THR A 75 -19.27 8.57 3.74
C THR A 75 -19.34 10.08 3.55
N PHE A 76 -18.37 10.65 2.83
CA PHE A 76 -18.27 12.09 2.60
C PHE A 76 -18.60 12.46 1.16
N LEU A 77 -19.12 13.66 0.95
CA LEU A 77 -19.17 14.29 -0.36
C LEU A 77 -17.88 15.07 -0.59
N THR A 78 -17.23 14.81 -1.71
CA THR A 78 -16.00 15.49 -2.14
C THR A 78 -16.33 16.79 -2.88
N GLU A 79 -15.33 17.65 -3.06
CA GLU A 79 -15.46 18.91 -3.81
C GLU A 79 -15.88 18.72 -5.27
N THR A 80 -15.62 17.54 -5.85
CA THR A 80 -15.99 17.18 -7.23
C THR A 80 -17.38 16.55 -7.34
N PHE A 81 -18.19 16.60 -6.27
CA PHE A 81 -19.49 15.93 -6.14
C PHE A 81 -19.44 14.39 -6.21
N ASP A 82 -18.24 13.80 -6.09
CA ASP A 82 -18.10 12.36 -5.86
C ASP A 82 -18.29 12.03 -4.39
N THR A 83 -18.69 10.79 -4.09
CA THR A 83 -18.75 10.26 -2.73
C THR A 83 -17.45 9.54 -2.36
N LEU A 84 -16.93 9.78 -1.16
CA LEU A 84 -15.76 9.11 -0.60
C LEU A 84 -16.20 8.20 0.56
N PHE A 85 -16.01 6.89 0.40
CA PHE A 85 -16.28 5.89 1.42
C PHE A 85 -15.04 5.62 2.26
N VAL A 86 -15.17 5.68 3.58
CA VAL A 86 -14.09 5.32 4.51
C VAL A 86 -14.38 3.95 5.09
N ILE A 87 -13.52 2.98 4.75
CA ILE A 87 -13.73 1.58 5.09
C ILE A 87 -12.53 1.08 5.89
N THR A 88 -12.73 0.70 7.15
CA THR A 88 -11.71 0.00 7.91
C THR A 88 -11.71 -1.49 7.56
N PHE A 89 -10.54 -2.10 7.56
CA PHE A 89 -10.38 -3.53 7.29
C PHE A 89 -9.40 -4.19 8.26
N LYS A 90 -9.64 -5.46 8.56
CA LYS A 90 -8.72 -6.32 9.32
C LYS A 90 -8.99 -7.80 9.01
N PRO A 91 -8.00 -8.70 9.13
CA PRO A 91 -8.23 -10.13 9.01
C PRO A 91 -9.30 -10.61 10.00
N LEU A 92 -10.12 -11.57 9.58
CA LEU A 92 -11.05 -12.27 10.46
C LEU A 92 -10.27 -13.13 11.47
N GLN A 93 -10.82 -13.28 12.68
CA GLN A 93 -10.22 -14.14 13.70
C GLN A 93 -10.15 -15.60 13.21
N GLY A 94 -9.09 -16.31 13.61
CA GLY A 94 -8.91 -17.73 13.29
C GLY A 94 -8.47 -18.01 11.84
N LYS A 95 -8.17 -16.98 11.04
CA LYS A 95 -7.59 -17.18 9.71
C LYS A 95 -6.06 -17.27 9.78
N ASN A 96 -5.49 -18.24 9.07
CA ASN A 96 -4.05 -18.48 9.04
C ASN A 96 -3.44 -17.88 7.76
N PHE A 97 -3.10 -16.59 7.80
CA PHE A 97 -2.34 -15.90 6.76
C PHE A 97 -1.73 -14.60 7.32
N ASP A 98 -0.63 -14.13 6.74
CA ASP A 98 -0.10 -12.80 7.03
C ASP A 98 -0.98 -11.75 6.32
N GLY A 99 -1.66 -10.92 7.10
CA GLY A 99 -2.62 -9.93 6.60
C GLY A 99 -2.27 -8.51 6.99
N LEU A 100 -3.01 -7.57 6.40
CA LEU A 100 -2.90 -6.14 6.68
C LEU A 100 -4.14 -5.64 7.44
N LYS A 101 -4.00 -4.61 8.25
CA LYS A 101 -5.15 -3.87 8.79
C LYS A 101 -5.00 -2.38 8.51
N GLY A 102 -6.11 -1.66 8.46
CA GLY A 102 -6.06 -0.22 8.24
C GLY A 102 -7.34 0.33 7.63
N THR A 103 -7.21 1.34 6.78
CA THR A 103 -8.32 2.13 6.24
C THR A 103 -8.15 2.35 4.74
N LEU A 104 -9.22 2.08 4.00
CA LEU A 104 -9.39 2.42 2.59
C LEU A 104 -10.27 3.66 2.46
N TYR A 105 -9.90 4.53 1.55
CA TYR A 105 -10.70 5.66 1.10
C TYR A 105 -11.05 5.39 -0.36
N ILE A 106 -12.29 4.98 -0.61
CA ILE A 106 -12.77 4.57 -1.93
C ILE A 106 -13.61 5.68 -2.53
N ASN A 107 -13.24 6.16 -3.70
CA ASN A 107 -14.01 7.16 -4.42
C ASN A 107 -15.11 6.47 -5.23
N SER A 108 -16.33 7.03 -5.22
CA SER A 108 -17.47 6.51 -5.98
C SER A 108 -17.26 6.52 -7.50
N THR A 109 -16.39 7.41 -8.01
CA THR A 109 -15.90 7.33 -9.37
C THR A 109 -14.98 6.12 -9.51
N ASP A 110 -15.39 5.17 -10.36
CA ASP A 110 -14.71 3.91 -10.67
C ASP A 110 -14.50 2.96 -9.47
N TYR A 111 -15.05 3.26 -8.29
CA TYR A 111 -14.76 2.55 -7.03
C TYR A 111 -13.26 2.42 -6.76
N ALA A 112 -12.49 3.43 -7.17
CA ALA A 112 -11.05 3.41 -7.07
C ALA A 112 -10.57 3.79 -5.66
N ILE A 113 -9.39 3.28 -5.29
CA ILE A 113 -8.69 3.70 -4.09
C ILE A 113 -8.20 5.12 -4.35
N GLN A 114 -8.66 6.08 -3.55
CA GLN A 114 -8.13 7.43 -3.51
C GLN A 114 -7.00 7.55 -2.49
N ASN A 115 -7.15 6.88 -1.35
CA ASN A 115 -6.10 6.77 -0.33
C ASN A 115 -6.20 5.43 0.39
N VAL A 116 -5.07 4.93 0.85
CA VAL A 116 -5.01 3.74 1.71
C VAL A 116 -3.93 3.92 2.75
N ILE A 117 -4.25 3.51 3.98
CA ILE A 117 -3.29 3.38 5.07
C ILE A 117 -3.40 1.93 5.55
N ALA A 118 -2.28 1.22 5.56
CA ALA A 118 -2.23 -0.19 5.93
C ALA A 118 -1.00 -0.48 6.80
N GLU A 119 -1.15 -1.38 7.75
CA GLU A 119 -0.06 -1.92 8.56
C GLU A 119 -0.22 -3.43 8.71
N ALA A 120 0.88 -4.13 9.04
CA ALA A 120 0.80 -5.57 9.30
C ALA A 120 -0.17 -5.84 10.48
N TYR A 121 -1.09 -6.79 10.30
CA TYR A 121 -2.03 -7.16 11.36
C TYR A 121 -1.32 -7.81 12.54
N THR A 122 -0.46 -8.78 12.23
CA THR A 122 0.38 -9.46 13.22
C THR A 122 1.62 -8.60 13.47
N GLN A 123 1.86 -8.27 14.73
CA GLN A 123 3.09 -7.57 15.11
C GLN A 123 4.28 -8.51 14.93
N ASN A 124 5.28 -8.04 14.20
CA ASN A 124 6.57 -8.70 14.14
C ASN A 124 7.47 -8.17 15.28
N GLU A 125 8.24 -9.05 15.90
CA GLU A 125 9.16 -8.72 16.99
C GLU A 125 10.40 -7.96 16.51
N THR A 126 10.74 -8.09 15.22
CA THR A 126 11.92 -7.47 14.61
C THR A 126 11.60 -6.13 13.96
N PHE A 127 10.44 -6.00 13.32
CA PHE A 127 10.08 -4.78 12.59
C PHE A 127 8.57 -4.50 12.59
N SER A 128 8.19 -3.27 12.26
CA SER A 128 6.82 -2.91 11.89
C SER A 128 6.80 -2.23 10.52
N ILE A 129 5.68 -2.39 9.81
CA ILE A 129 5.47 -1.82 8.48
C ILE A 129 4.23 -0.96 8.53
N LYS A 130 4.32 0.25 7.99
CA LYS A 130 3.19 1.09 7.66
C LYS A 130 3.30 1.55 6.21
N ILE A 131 2.24 1.35 5.47
CA ILE A 131 2.09 1.68 4.06
C ILE A 131 1.04 2.78 3.98
N GLN A 132 1.33 3.82 3.21
CA GLN A 132 0.35 4.82 2.83
C GLN A 132 0.51 5.11 1.34
N GLN A 133 -0.60 5.01 0.59
CA GLN A 133 -0.60 5.34 -0.83
C GLN A 133 -1.76 6.26 -1.15
N ARG A 134 -1.49 7.27 -1.98
CA ARG A 134 -2.49 8.21 -2.51
C ARG A 134 -2.53 8.12 -4.02
N TYR A 135 -3.75 8.14 -4.55
CA TYR A 135 -4.02 8.08 -5.97
C TYR A 135 -4.87 9.27 -6.37
N GLU A 136 -4.57 9.83 -7.54
CA GLU A 136 -5.31 10.93 -8.12
C GLU A 136 -5.75 10.55 -9.53
N ARG A 137 -6.92 11.05 -9.91
CA ARG A 137 -7.45 10.85 -11.26
C ARG A 137 -6.80 11.85 -12.22
N ILE A 138 -5.94 11.37 -13.10
CA ILE A 138 -5.20 12.21 -14.05
C ILE A 138 -5.97 12.29 -15.37
N ASN A 139 -6.09 13.51 -15.92
CA ASN A 139 -6.78 13.82 -17.18
C ASN A 139 -8.21 13.25 -17.25
N ASN A 140 -8.93 13.20 -16.13
CA ASN A 140 -10.26 12.58 -16.00
C ASN A 140 -10.36 11.14 -16.52
N SER A 141 -9.24 10.41 -16.64
CA SER A 141 -9.23 9.10 -17.28
C SER A 141 -8.86 7.98 -16.31
N LYS A 142 -7.74 8.11 -15.59
CA LYS A 142 -7.21 7.00 -14.78
C LYS A 142 -6.72 7.46 -13.43
N TRP A 143 -6.94 6.61 -12.44
CA TRP A 143 -6.36 6.74 -11.10
C TRP A 143 -4.90 6.32 -11.14
N PHE A 144 -4.02 7.26 -10.81
CA PHE A 144 -2.58 7.08 -10.84
C PHE A 144 -2.01 7.32 -9.44
N PRO A 145 -1.09 6.47 -8.95
CA PRO A 145 -0.45 6.69 -7.65
C PRO A 145 0.40 7.96 -7.69
N THR A 146 0.06 8.95 -6.88
CA THR A 146 0.81 10.22 -6.76
C THR A 146 1.70 10.26 -5.53
N GLN A 147 1.40 9.46 -4.51
CA GLN A 147 2.23 9.33 -3.30
C GLN A 147 2.31 7.88 -2.86
N LEU A 148 3.53 7.41 -2.58
CA LEU A 148 3.83 6.05 -2.14
C LEU A 148 4.79 6.11 -0.97
N ASN A 149 4.24 6.03 0.24
CA ASN A 149 5.01 6.11 1.48
C ASN A 149 5.03 4.73 2.12
N THR A 150 6.23 4.20 2.35
CA THR A 150 6.40 3.01 3.18
C THR A 150 7.38 3.31 4.30
N GLN A 151 6.92 3.10 5.53
CA GLN A 151 7.71 3.23 6.73
C GLN A 151 7.96 1.84 7.30
N ILE A 152 9.24 1.50 7.47
CA ILE A 152 9.67 0.29 8.16
C ILE A 152 10.45 0.72 9.39
N SER A 153 9.99 0.29 10.55
CA SER A 153 10.62 0.60 11.83
C SER A 153 11.19 -0.69 12.41
N PHE A 154 12.51 -0.76 12.55
CA PHE A 154 13.17 -1.89 13.22
C PHE A 154 13.13 -1.68 14.73
N LYS A 155 12.73 -2.71 15.47
CA LYS A 155 12.87 -2.71 16.92
C LYS A 155 14.35 -3.01 17.20
N LYS A 156 15.02 -2.17 17.99
CA LYS A 156 16.46 -2.35 18.32
C LYS A 156 16.66 -3.78 18.83
N PRO A 157 17.62 -4.56 18.29
CA PRO A 157 18.14 -5.69 19.03
C PRO A 157 18.84 -5.12 20.28
N PHE A 158 18.68 -5.82 21.40
CA PHE A 158 19.37 -5.49 22.65
C PHE A 158 20.89 -5.38 22.44
#